data_AF-A0A0C3A4E7-F1
#
_entry.id   AF-A0A0C3A4E7-F1
#
_cell.length_a   1.000
_cell.length_b   1.000
_cell.length_c   1.000
_cell.angle_alpha   90.00
_cell.angle_beta   90.00
_cell.angle_gamma   90.00
#
_symmetry.space_group_name_H-M   'P 1'
#
loop_
_entity.id
_entity.type
_entity.pdbx_description
1 polymer ?
#
loop_
_entity_poly.entity_id
_entity_poly.type
_entity_poly.pdbx_seq_one_letter_code
_entity_poly.pdbx_strand_id
1 'polypeptide(L)'
;MNDAMNIGPVELVVLAFPGSTVDPEAVAALQNVVERGFVTLLDLVYIAKDADGQVSQIDVDEDLTEIGLAILSIEAKALISDEDLDVVRESLEPGTSAAVIVYEQTWARELASTVRGGGGDVVLHVQVPREVVVAAVEAAFQ
;
A
#
# COMPACT_ATOMS: atom_id res chain seq x y z
N MET A 1 11.91 22.46 10.39
CA MET A 1 11.12 22.34 9.15
C MET A 1 9.99 21.38 9.46
N ASN A 2 8.74 21.66 9.10
CA ASN A 2 7.63 20.74 9.39
C ASN A 2 7.86 19.42 8.63
N ASP A 3 7.93 18.30 9.34
CA ASP A 3 8.07 16.97 8.72
C ASP A 3 6.93 16.67 7.74
N ALA A 4 5.74 17.26 7.96
CA ALA A 4 4.60 17.19 7.03
C ALA A 4 4.86 17.85 5.65
N MET A 5 5.84 18.77 5.53
CA MET A 5 6.21 19.37 4.24
C MET A 5 7.18 18.50 3.42
N ASN A 6 7.59 17.35 3.94
CA ASN A 6 8.56 16.46 3.30
C ASN A 6 8.06 15.01 3.27
N ILE A 7 6.79 14.81 2.92
CA ILE A 7 6.22 13.50 2.55
C ILE A 7 6.08 13.49 1.02
N GLY A 8 6.50 12.41 0.39
CA GLY A 8 6.32 12.17 -1.04
C GLY A 8 4.87 11.90 -1.44
N PRO A 9 4.64 11.53 -2.71
CA PRO A 9 3.38 10.95 -3.13
C PRO A 9 3.03 9.73 -2.26
N VAL A 10 1.77 9.63 -1.84
CA VAL A 10 1.24 8.54 -1.03
C VAL A 10 0.22 7.76 -1.85
N GLU A 11 0.26 6.43 -1.75
CA GLU A 11 -0.72 5.55 -2.38
C GLU A 11 -1.34 4.62 -1.33
N LEU A 12 -2.61 4.25 -1.57
CA LEU A 12 -3.30 3.19 -0.87
C LEU A 12 -3.42 1.99 -1.80
N VAL A 13 -3.07 0.81 -1.31
CA VAL A 13 -3.24 -0.45 -2.02
C VAL A 13 -3.95 -1.47 -1.14
N VAL A 14 -4.78 -2.30 -1.76
CA VAL A 14 -5.46 -3.42 -1.11
C VAL A 14 -4.91 -4.71 -1.70
N LEU A 15 -4.28 -5.53 -0.87
CA LEU A 15 -3.74 -6.83 -1.26
C LEU A 15 -4.64 -7.92 -0.71
N ALA A 16 -5.36 -8.63 -1.58
CA ALA A 16 -6.27 -9.70 -1.18
C ALA A 16 -5.58 -11.07 -1.22
N PHE A 17 -5.94 -11.93 -0.26
CA PHE A 17 -5.39 -13.28 -0.09
C PHE A 17 -6.52 -14.29 0.16
N PRO A 18 -6.37 -15.54 -0.29
CA PRO A 18 -7.27 -16.61 0.12
C PRO A 18 -7.06 -16.98 1.60
N GLY A 19 -8.15 -17.28 2.30
CA GLY A 19 -8.10 -17.66 3.72
C GLY A 19 -7.91 -16.46 4.66
N SER A 20 -7.28 -16.72 5.80
CA SER A 20 -7.13 -15.75 6.90
C SER A 20 -5.66 -15.42 7.23
N THR A 21 -4.74 -15.74 6.34
CA THR A 21 -3.31 -15.45 6.49
C THR A 21 -2.77 -14.90 5.19
N VAL A 22 -1.87 -13.92 5.27
CA VAL A 22 -1.23 -13.39 4.06
C VAL A 22 -0.16 -14.34 3.53
N ASP A 23 0.13 -14.24 2.24
CA ASP A 23 1.21 -15.01 1.61
C ASP A 23 2.60 -14.51 2.09
N PRO A 24 3.42 -15.36 2.75
CA PRO A 24 4.74 -14.97 3.23
C PRO A 24 5.67 -14.44 2.12
N GLU A 25 5.56 -14.95 0.89
CA GLU A 25 6.39 -14.48 -0.23
C GLU A 25 6.02 -13.04 -0.62
N ALA A 26 4.73 -12.71 -0.62
CA ALA A 26 4.25 -11.35 -0.87
C ALA A 26 4.72 -10.36 0.22
N VAL A 27 4.66 -10.76 1.50
CA VAL A 27 5.14 -9.93 2.61
C VAL A 27 6.65 -9.71 2.52
N ALA A 28 7.41 -10.77 2.23
CA ALA A 28 8.86 -10.65 2.05
C ALA A 28 9.22 -9.73 0.87
N ALA A 29 8.45 -9.78 -0.23
CA ALA A 29 8.62 -8.88 -1.35
C ALA A 29 8.35 -7.42 -0.97
N LEU A 30 7.27 -7.14 -0.23
CA LEU A 30 6.96 -5.79 0.26
C LEU A 30 8.05 -5.29 1.21
N GLN A 31 8.46 -6.11 2.17
CA GLN A 31 9.53 -5.79 3.12
C GLN A 31 10.84 -5.45 2.38
N ASN A 32 11.17 -6.17 1.30
CA ASN A 32 12.35 -5.85 0.50
C ASN A 32 12.29 -4.45 -0.14
N VAL A 33 11.11 -4.02 -0.59
CA VAL A 33 10.91 -2.67 -1.15
C VAL A 33 11.10 -1.60 -0.07
N VAL A 34 10.61 -1.86 1.15
CA VAL A 34 10.79 -0.99 2.32
C VAL A 34 12.26 -0.90 2.73
N GLU A 35 12.96 -2.03 2.87
CA GLU A 35 14.37 -2.07 3.28
C GLU A 35 15.31 -1.38 2.30
N ARG A 36 14.95 -1.37 1.02
CA ARG A 36 15.69 -0.65 -0.03
C ARG A 36 15.42 0.86 0.00
N GLY A 37 14.51 1.33 0.85
CA GLY A 37 14.13 2.73 1.00
C GLY A 37 13.28 3.26 -0.15
N PHE A 38 12.67 2.39 -0.96
CA PHE A 38 11.84 2.84 -2.08
C PHE A 38 10.48 3.34 -1.59
N VAL A 39 9.92 2.67 -0.58
CA VAL A 39 8.66 3.09 0.05
C VAL A 39 8.80 3.10 1.57
N THR A 40 8.01 3.93 2.22
CA THR A 40 7.80 3.90 3.67
C THR A 40 6.35 3.54 3.92
N LEU A 41 6.09 2.47 4.67
CA LEU A 41 4.72 2.11 5.06
C LEU A 41 4.26 3.10 6.12
N LEU A 42 3.13 3.76 5.86
CA LEU A 42 2.57 4.80 6.71
C LEU A 42 1.37 4.29 7.50
N ASP A 43 0.59 3.37 6.96
CA ASP A 43 -0.56 2.79 7.66
C ASP A 43 -0.84 1.38 7.16
N LEU A 44 -1.44 0.57 8.01
CA LEU A 44 -1.84 -0.79 7.69
C LEU A 44 -3.09 -1.19 8.48
N VAL A 45 -4.07 -1.74 7.79
CA VAL A 45 -5.20 -2.42 8.41
C VAL A 45 -5.39 -3.77 7.74
N TYR A 46 -5.47 -4.82 8.53
CA TYR A 46 -5.82 -6.15 8.04
C TYR A 46 -7.31 -6.40 8.23
N ILE A 47 -7.98 -6.93 7.22
CA ILE A 47 -9.39 -7.33 7.26
C ILE A 47 -9.50 -8.77 6.80
N ALA A 48 -10.26 -9.60 7.51
CA ALA A 48 -10.64 -10.94 7.05
C ALA A 48 -12.16 -11.09 7.04
N LYS A 49 -12.68 -11.86 6.09
CA LYS A 49 -14.08 -12.29 6.06
C LYS A 49 -14.12 -13.81 6.09
N ASP A 50 -14.71 -14.37 7.14
CA ASP A 50 -14.84 -15.82 7.26
C ASP A 50 -15.89 -16.39 6.28
N ALA A 51 -16.04 -17.72 6.27
CA ALA A 51 -16.97 -18.41 5.38
C ALA A 51 -18.45 -18.11 5.67
N ASP A 52 -18.76 -17.68 6.90
CA ASP A 52 -20.11 -17.28 7.32
C ASP A 52 -20.37 -15.78 7.05
N GLY A 53 -19.40 -15.08 6.46
CA GLY A 53 -19.46 -13.67 6.12
C GLY A 53 -19.18 -12.73 7.28
N GLN A 54 -18.72 -13.23 8.43
CA GLN A 54 -18.31 -12.39 9.54
C GLN A 54 -16.97 -11.73 9.24
N VAL A 55 -16.90 -10.43 9.52
CA VAL A 55 -15.71 -9.62 9.27
C VAL A 55 -14.93 -9.43 10.58
N SER A 56 -13.62 -9.62 10.52
CA SER A 56 -12.68 -9.22 11.56
C SER A 56 -11.66 -8.24 11.02
N GLN A 57 -11.10 -7.42 11.90
CA GLN A 57 -10.10 -6.40 11.60
C GLN A 57 -8.98 -6.47 12.63
N ILE A 58 -7.76 -6.20 12.19
CA ILE A 58 -6.58 -6.03 13.05
C ILE A 58 -5.86 -4.77 12.58
N ASP A 59 -5.70 -3.81 13.48
CA ASP A 59 -5.03 -2.54 13.23
C ASP A 59 -3.50 -2.67 13.37
N VAL A 60 -2.76 -1.70 12.82
CA VAL A 60 -1.28 -1.69 12.82
C VAL A 60 -0.64 -1.71 14.22
N ASP A 61 -1.34 -1.22 15.24
CA ASP A 61 -0.88 -1.19 16.63
C ASP A 61 -1.22 -2.46 17.43
N GLU A 62 -1.90 -3.42 16.81
CA GLU A 62 -2.22 -4.73 17.36
C GLU A 62 -1.20 -5.81 16.95
N ASP A 63 -1.39 -7.06 17.41
CA ASP A 63 -0.48 -8.17 17.10
C ASP A 63 -0.68 -8.71 15.68
N LEU A 64 0.29 -8.42 14.81
CA LEU A 64 0.31 -8.84 13.40
C LEU A 64 0.97 -10.22 13.18
N THR A 65 1.37 -10.93 14.24
CA THR A 65 2.14 -12.18 14.14
C THR A 65 1.31 -13.31 13.55
N GLU A 66 0.07 -13.50 14.03
CA GLU A 66 -0.78 -14.61 13.61
C GLU A 66 -1.19 -14.52 12.14
N ILE A 67 -1.30 -13.30 11.62
CA ILE A 67 -1.70 -13.03 10.23
C ILE A 67 -0.53 -12.92 9.26
N GLY A 68 0.72 -12.98 9.74
CA GLY A 68 1.93 -13.02 8.92
C GLY A 68 2.51 -11.67 8.52
N LEU A 69 2.10 -10.56 9.15
CA LEU A 69 2.53 -9.20 8.79
C LEU A 69 3.57 -8.60 9.77
N ALA A 70 3.91 -9.30 10.86
CA ALA A 70 4.80 -8.80 11.90
C ALA A 70 6.23 -8.40 11.47
N ILE A 71 6.70 -8.84 10.30
CA ILE A 71 8.03 -8.45 9.80
C ILE A 71 8.06 -7.05 9.19
N LEU A 72 6.89 -6.48 8.86
CA LEU A 72 6.80 -5.20 8.19
C LEU A 72 7.21 -4.07 9.13
N SER A 73 8.13 -3.22 8.68
CA SER A 73 8.44 -1.97 9.36
C SER A 73 7.45 -0.89 8.93
N ILE A 74 6.63 -0.41 9.86
CA ILE A 74 5.56 0.55 9.59
C ILE A 74 5.75 1.79 10.46
N GLU A 75 5.83 2.95 9.82
CA GLU A 75 5.78 4.25 10.47
C GLU A 75 4.33 4.67 10.66
N ALA A 76 3.64 3.98 11.56
CA ALA A 76 2.19 4.09 11.74
C ALA A 76 1.72 5.54 11.90
N LYS A 77 0.83 5.93 11.00
CA LYS A 77 0.06 7.17 10.92
C LYS A 77 -1.36 6.73 10.62
N ALA A 78 -2.35 7.12 11.44
CA ALA A 78 -3.75 6.80 11.19
C ALA A 78 -4.28 7.57 9.96
N LEU A 79 -4.07 7.00 8.77
CA LEU A 79 -4.35 7.61 7.46
C LEU A 79 -5.49 6.92 6.73
N ILE A 80 -5.75 5.63 7.00
CA ILE A 80 -6.87 4.91 6.43
C ILE A 80 -8.14 5.30 7.20
N SER A 81 -9.16 5.78 6.48
CA SER A 81 -10.43 6.13 7.10
C SER A 81 -11.37 4.93 7.18
N ASP A 82 -12.34 4.97 8.08
CA ASP A 82 -13.39 3.93 8.16
C ASP A 82 -14.19 3.80 6.84
N GLU A 83 -14.36 4.90 6.10
CA GLU A 83 -15.04 4.90 4.79
C GLU A 83 -14.24 4.11 3.74
N ASP A 84 -12.90 4.23 3.75
CA ASP A 84 -12.03 3.42 2.89
C ASP A 84 -12.13 1.93 3.26
N LEU A 85 -12.17 1.63 4.56
CA LEU A 85 -12.31 0.26 5.06
C LEU A 85 -13.68 -0.35 4.72
N ASP A 86 -14.76 0.43 4.76
CA ASP A 86 -16.09 -0.05 4.40
C ASP A 86 -16.14 -0.59 2.95
N VAL A 87 -15.47 0.09 2.01
CA VAL A 87 -15.35 -0.40 0.63
C VAL A 87 -14.67 -1.77 0.56
N VAL A 88 -13.63 -1.98 1.38
CA VAL A 88 -12.90 -3.25 1.47
C VAL A 88 -13.78 -4.33 2.12
N ARG A 89 -14.43 -4.02 3.26
CA ARG A 89 -15.33 -4.94 3.98
C ARG A 89 -16.47 -5.41 3.09
N GLU A 90 -17.05 -4.53 2.27
CA GLU A 90 -18.14 -4.86 1.36
C GLU A 90 -17.68 -5.69 0.15
N SER A 91 -16.51 -5.37 -0.41
CA SER A 91 -15.99 -6.04 -1.62
C SER A 91 -15.31 -7.39 -1.37
N LEU A 92 -14.88 -7.66 -0.13
CA LEU A 92 -14.16 -8.89 0.22
C LEU A 92 -15.06 -10.13 0.08
N GLU A 93 -14.56 -11.18 -0.56
CA GLU A 93 -15.32 -12.44 -0.70
C GLU A 93 -15.26 -13.26 0.60
N PRO A 94 -16.30 -14.03 0.96
CA PRO A 94 -16.24 -14.95 2.10
C PRO A 94 -15.07 -15.95 1.98
N GLY A 95 -14.36 -16.17 3.09
CA GLY A 95 -13.17 -17.02 3.14
C GLY A 95 -11.90 -16.37 2.59
N THR A 96 -11.84 -15.04 2.53
CA THR A 96 -10.66 -14.28 2.06
C THR A 96 -10.25 -13.21 3.07
N SER A 97 -9.07 -12.66 2.88
CA SER A 97 -8.54 -11.55 3.66
C SER A 97 -7.87 -10.50 2.80
N ALA A 98 -7.62 -9.33 3.37
CA ALA A 98 -6.97 -8.22 2.73
C ALA A 98 -6.04 -7.48 3.69
N ALA A 99 -4.87 -7.09 3.19
CA ALA A 99 -4.05 -6.05 3.80
C ALA A 99 -4.29 -4.74 3.06
N VAL A 100 -4.85 -3.75 3.76
CA VAL A 100 -5.01 -2.37 3.30
C VAL A 100 -3.79 -1.60 3.75
N ILE A 101 -3.02 -1.06 2.81
CA ILE A 101 -1.70 -0.50 3.09
C ILE A 101 -1.63 0.89 2.49
N VAL A 102 -1.20 1.86 3.30
CA VAL A 102 -0.83 3.20 2.83
C VAL A 102 0.68 3.31 2.85
N TYR A 103 1.27 3.68 1.72
CA TYR A 103 2.72 3.85 1.62
C TYR A 103 3.12 5.15 0.92
N GLU A 104 4.18 5.76 1.41
CA GLU A 104 4.88 6.85 0.74
C GLU A 104 5.81 6.29 -0.34
N GLN A 105 5.80 6.88 -1.53
CA GLN A 105 6.84 6.67 -2.55
C GLN A 105 8.08 7.50 -2.22
N THR A 106 8.88 7.02 -1.27
CA THR A 106 10.08 7.69 -0.76
C THR A 106 11.06 8.07 -1.86
N TRP A 107 11.25 7.20 -2.86
CA TRP A 107 12.08 7.50 -4.03
C TRP A 107 11.59 8.76 -4.78
N ALA A 108 10.28 8.97 -4.87
CA ALA A 108 9.69 10.09 -5.62
C ALA A 108 9.86 11.40 -4.85
N ARG A 109 9.80 11.36 -3.51
CA ARG A 109 10.17 12.50 -2.66
C ARG A 109 11.60 12.96 -2.91
N GLU A 110 12.55 12.01 -2.93
CA GLU A 110 13.96 12.30 -3.17
C GLU A 110 14.18 12.93 -4.54
N LEU A 111 13.62 12.32 -5.59
CA LEU A 111 13.70 12.84 -6.96
C LEU A 111 13.11 14.26 -7.06
N ALA A 112 11.92 14.47 -6.49
CA ALA A 112 11.26 15.77 -6.51
C ALA A 112 12.08 16.85 -5.78
N SER A 113 12.74 16.48 -4.67
CA SER A 113 13.65 17.36 -3.94
C SER A 113 14.86 17.74 -4.80
N THR A 114 15.49 16.77 -5.46
CA THR A 114 16.63 17.03 -6.37
C THR A 114 16.25 17.93 -7.53
N VAL A 115 15.11 17.68 -8.18
CA VAL A 115 14.60 18.50 -9.29
C VAL A 115 14.38 19.94 -8.85
N ARG A 116 13.73 20.15 -7.68
CA ARG A 116 13.55 21.49 -7.10
C ARG A 116 14.86 22.18 -6.75
N GLY A 117 15.85 21.43 -6.24
CA GLY A 117 17.19 21.94 -5.98
C GLY A 117 17.91 22.43 -7.24
N GLY A 118 17.59 21.86 -8.41
CA GLY A 118 18.06 22.30 -9.72
C GLY A 118 17.25 23.44 -10.36
N GLY A 119 16.22 23.97 -9.68
CA GLY A 119 15.32 24.99 -10.20
C GLY A 119 14.19 24.46 -11.11
N GLY A 120 14.03 23.15 -11.20
CA GLY A 120 12.87 22.52 -11.85
C GLY A 120 11.70 22.32 -10.89
N ASP A 121 10.62 21.74 -11.40
CA ASP A 121 9.48 21.32 -10.57
C ASP A 121 8.82 20.05 -11.12
N VAL A 122 8.15 19.30 -10.25
CA VAL A 122 7.35 18.14 -10.65
C VAL A 122 5.97 18.65 -11.08
N VAL A 123 5.75 18.71 -12.39
CA VAL A 123 4.52 19.29 -12.96
C VAL A 123 3.33 18.31 -12.91
N LEU A 124 3.59 17.01 -13.06
CA LEU A 124 2.57 15.97 -13.06
C LEU A 124 3.15 14.66 -12.53
N HIS A 125 2.41 14.00 -11.64
CA HIS A 125 2.70 12.65 -11.17
C HIS A 125 1.37 11.91 -10.97
N VAL A 126 1.15 10.85 -11.74
CA VAL A 126 -0.11 10.09 -11.74
C VAL A 126 0.17 8.61 -11.92
N GLN A 127 -0.64 7.77 -11.29
CA GLN A 127 -0.66 6.34 -11.55
C GLN A 127 -1.43 6.09 -12.86
N VAL A 128 -0.81 5.36 -13.79
CA VAL A 128 -1.45 4.94 -15.04
C VAL A 128 -1.92 3.50 -14.86
N PRO A 129 -3.21 3.19 -15.09
CA PRO A 129 -3.72 1.84 -14.92
C PRO A 129 -2.99 0.82 -15.80
N ARG A 130 -2.74 -0.38 -15.25
CA ARG A 130 -1.92 -1.41 -15.89
C ARG A 130 -2.46 -1.78 -17.29
N GLU A 131 -3.77 -1.93 -17.41
CA GLU A 131 -4.46 -2.29 -18.65
C GLU A 131 -4.29 -1.23 -19.73
N VAL A 132 -4.24 0.05 -19.35
CA VAL A 132 -3.95 1.16 -20.28
C VAL A 132 -2.51 1.05 -20.79
N VAL A 133 -1.56 0.75 -19.89
CA VAL A 133 -0.15 0.55 -20.26
C VAL A 133 0.01 -0.66 -21.19
N VAL A 134 -0.60 -1.80 -20.86
CA VAL A 134 -0.53 -3.02 -21.68
C VAL A 134 -1.07 -2.78 -23.08
N ALA A 135 -2.25 -2.18 -23.20
CA ALA A 135 -2.84 -1.88 -24.50
C ALA A 135 -1.96 -0.93 -25.34
N ALA A 136 -1.34 0.08 -24.71
CA ALA A 136 -0.44 1.00 -25.39
C ALA A 136 0.84 0.32 -25.90
N VAL A 137 1.42 -0.59 -25.10
CA VAL A 137 2.61 -1.35 -25.49
C VAL A 137 2.30 -2.30 -26.65
N GLU A 138 1.20 -3.05 -26.58
CA GLU A 138 0.79 -3.97 -27.65
C GLU A 138 0.59 -3.24 -28.98
N ALA A 139 -0.04 -2.06 -28.97
CA ALA A 139 -0.24 -1.25 -30.17
C ALA A 139 1.08 -0.71 -30.77
N ALA A 140 2.09 -0.42 -29.95
CA ALA A 140 3.38 0.10 -30.42
C ALA A 140 4.25 -0.95 -31.14
N PHE A 141 3.96 -2.23 -30.92
CA PHE A 141 4.67 -3.36 -31.54
C PHE A 141 3.89 -4.00 -32.71
N GLN A 142 2.79 -3.38 -33.17
CA GLN A 142 2.09 -3.70 -34.42
C GLN A 142 2.63 -2.87 -35.58
#